data_AF-A0A2E8Y5Y0-F1
#
_entry.id   AF-A0A2E8Y5Y0-F1
#
_cell.length_a   1.000
_cell.length_b   1.000
_cell.length_c   1.000
_cell.angle_alpha   90.00
_cell.angle_beta   90.00
_cell.angle_gamma   90.00
#
_symmetry.space_group_name_H-M   'P 1'
#
loop_
_entity.id
_entity.type
_entity.pdbx_description
1 polymer ?
#
loop_
_entity_poly.entity_id
_entity_poly.type
_entity_poly.pdbx_seq_one_letter_code
_entity_poly.pdbx_strand_id
1 'polypeptide(L)'
;MAKRLRWLGKPMADDFPQVFRVRQRLDATPTVAVAASVADGFEPIRGQLKPGMRVGVGVGSRGISNLAEAVAAVIGELKKAGTEPFIIPAMGSHGGATPEGQVAVLAGYGVTEASMGVPIRASMEVEPLGQAEDGREVLWSREAARSDGVIVINRVKPHTSFSKPVGSGLTKMFVVGLGKHDGASAYHAAALRLGYGEALMRLAGVVLARAPVLGGVALVENGLHETTRVEVLAADAIPRRESELCAEAAAMMPSLPFDEIDLLIVDQIGKNISGTGMDTNTIGRWGSGYRLVPDATVAKPFIWRIFVRGMTPESHGNAIGIGLAEATTRRLLADIDTEALHTNSITSRSVLLAKLPMAFETDAEAIRAMMASLPDADPAKARVVRIRDTLSLGTLEVSAALAAEVAAHPALQPLGQAQPMLLDGAGNLAALSDGK
;
A
#
# COMPACT_ATOMS: atom_id res chain seq x y z
N MET A 1 28.28 -28.48 15.09
CA MET A 1 29.53 -28.08 14.41
C MET A 1 29.17 -27.37 13.11
N ALA A 2 28.90 -26.07 13.18
CA ALA A 2 28.38 -25.29 12.05
C ALA A 2 29.51 -24.99 11.06
N LYS A 3 29.39 -25.46 9.81
CA LYS A 3 30.20 -24.97 8.70
C LYS A 3 29.77 -23.52 8.42
N ARG A 4 30.39 -22.55 9.09
CA ARG A 4 30.32 -21.13 8.68
C ARG A 4 30.82 -21.05 7.24
N LEU A 5 30.07 -20.42 6.34
CA LEU A 5 30.56 -20.15 5.00
C LEU A 5 31.90 -19.41 5.10
N ARG A 6 32.94 -19.96 4.48
CA ARG A 6 34.32 -19.44 4.52
C ARG A 6 34.43 -18.21 3.61
N TRP A 7 34.03 -17.03 4.10
CA TRP A 7 34.21 -15.75 3.39
C TRP A 7 35.09 -14.75 4.18
N LEU A 8 35.89 -15.21 5.15
CA LEU A 8 36.62 -14.35 6.09
C LEU A 8 38.11 -14.25 5.76
N GLY A 9 38.46 -13.58 4.66
CA GLY A 9 39.85 -13.32 4.27
C GLY A 9 40.18 -11.86 3.94
N LYS A 10 39.17 -11.00 3.73
CA LYS A 10 39.35 -9.57 3.44
C LYS A 10 38.93 -8.72 4.65
N PRO A 11 39.55 -7.54 4.86
CA PRO A 11 39.11 -6.60 5.87
C PRO A 11 37.68 -6.11 5.57
N MET A 12 36.84 -5.99 6.60
CA MET A 12 35.40 -5.67 6.48
C MET A 12 35.08 -4.39 5.69
N ALA A 13 36.03 -3.45 5.55
CA ALA A 13 35.83 -2.20 4.81
C ALA A 13 35.83 -2.37 3.28
N ASP A 14 36.47 -3.42 2.76
CA ASP A 14 36.58 -3.67 1.31
C ASP A 14 35.42 -4.54 0.78
N ASP A 15 34.55 -5.04 1.67
CA ASP A 15 33.46 -5.96 1.34
C ASP A 15 32.15 -5.23 0.96
N PHE A 16 32.08 -3.90 1.12
CA PHE A 16 30.87 -3.11 0.92
C PHE A 16 31.13 -1.88 0.03
N PRO A 17 30.16 -1.45 -0.78
CA PRO A 17 30.29 -0.21 -1.55
C PRO A 17 30.43 0.99 -0.61
N GLN A 18 31.18 2.00 -1.05
CA GLN A 18 31.01 3.33 -0.48
C GLN A 18 29.66 3.90 -0.91
N VAL A 19 28.99 4.60 0.00
CA VAL A 19 27.64 5.15 -0.19
C VAL A 19 27.59 6.62 0.18
N PHE A 20 26.63 7.34 -0.39
CA PHE A 20 26.32 8.72 -0.03
C PHE A 20 24.82 8.96 -0.10
N ARG A 21 24.36 9.96 0.66
CA ARG A 21 22.94 10.34 0.66
C ARG A 21 22.60 11.24 -0.52
N VAL A 22 21.41 11.03 -1.05
CA VAL A 22 20.84 11.80 -2.16
C VAL A 22 19.45 12.26 -1.75
N ARG A 23 19.15 13.54 -1.97
CA ARG A 23 17.80 14.06 -1.93
C ARG A 23 17.19 13.96 -3.31
N GLN A 24 16.02 13.35 -3.39
CA GLN A 24 15.19 13.32 -4.59
C GLN A 24 14.09 14.37 -4.49
N ARG A 25 13.99 15.25 -5.48
CA ARG A 25 12.87 16.17 -5.65
C ARG A 25 11.66 15.37 -6.15
N LEU A 26 10.64 15.28 -5.30
CA LEU A 26 9.37 14.62 -5.60
C LEU A 26 8.31 15.65 -6.00
N ASP A 27 7.18 15.16 -6.52
CA ASP A 27 6.00 16.00 -6.72
C ASP A 27 5.56 16.58 -5.37
N ALA A 28 5.44 17.90 -5.33
CA ALA A 28 5.09 18.68 -4.15
C ALA A 28 3.85 19.54 -4.44
N THR A 29 2.89 19.00 -5.21
CA THR A 29 1.63 19.70 -5.47
C THR A 29 1.01 20.11 -4.13
N PRO A 30 0.58 21.38 -3.97
CA PRO A 30 0.13 21.90 -2.68
C PRO A 30 -1.00 21.10 -2.06
N THR A 31 -1.04 21.10 -0.73
CA THR A 31 -2.10 20.46 0.04
C THR A 31 -3.40 21.25 0.00
N VAL A 32 -4.50 20.56 0.27
CA VAL A 32 -5.84 21.16 0.37
C VAL A 32 -6.37 21.12 1.80
N ALA A 33 -7.27 22.04 2.12
CA ALA A 33 -8.03 22.00 3.37
C ALA A 33 -9.06 20.86 3.30
N VAL A 34 -8.76 19.72 3.94
CA VAL A 34 -9.53 18.47 3.79
C VAL A 34 -10.98 18.66 4.25
N ALA A 35 -11.21 19.19 5.45
CA ALA A 35 -12.56 19.40 5.96
C ALA A 35 -13.41 20.33 5.08
N ALA A 36 -12.82 21.42 4.57
CA ALA A 36 -13.51 22.34 3.65
C ALA A 36 -13.84 21.66 2.32
N SER A 37 -12.88 20.92 1.76
CA SER A 37 -13.06 20.20 0.49
C SER A 37 -14.17 19.14 0.56
N VAL A 38 -14.29 18.45 1.71
CA VAL A 38 -15.42 17.53 1.95
C VAL A 38 -16.74 18.29 2.01
N ALA A 39 -16.82 19.38 2.79
CA ALA A 39 -18.04 20.15 2.95
C ALA A 39 -18.55 20.72 1.62
N ASP A 40 -17.66 21.32 0.83
CA ASP A 40 -17.97 21.87 -0.49
C ASP A 40 -18.38 20.76 -1.48
N GLY A 41 -17.69 19.61 -1.42
CA GLY A 41 -17.96 18.47 -2.29
C GLY A 41 -19.25 17.73 -1.98
N PHE A 42 -19.89 17.94 -0.82
CA PHE A 42 -21.09 17.20 -0.42
C PHE A 42 -22.35 17.56 -1.24
N GLU A 43 -22.31 18.65 -2.02
CA GLU A 43 -23.47 19.15 -2.76
C GLU A 43 -24.16 18.11 -3.68
N PRO A 44 -23.46 17.30 -4.50
CA PRO A 44 -24.08 16.33 -5.39
C PRO A 44 -24.85 15.21 -4.68
N ILE A 45 -24.57 14.96 -3.39
CA ILE A 45 -25.24 13.93 -2.59
C ILE A 45 -26.23 14.52 -1.59
N ARG A 46 -26.20 15.84 -1.34
CA ARG A 46 -27.00 16.51 -0.30
C ARG A 46 -28.50 16.26 -0.45
N GLY A 47 -29.01 16.29 -1.68
CA GLY A 47 -30.43 16.06 -1.97
C GLY A 47 -30.92 14.63 -1.70
N GLN A 48 -30.02 13.67 -1.53
CA GLN A 48 -30.35 12.28 -1.21
C GLN A 48 -30.47 12.04 0.30
N LEU A 49 -29.90 12.92 1.12
CA LEU A 49 -29.87 12.79 2.57
C LEU A 49 -31.18 13.27 3.19
N LYS A 50 -31.72 12.47 4.11
CA LYS A 50 -32.95 12.78 4.85
C LYS A 50 -32.72 12.62 6.35
N PRO A 51 -33.35 13.44 7.20
CA PRO A 51 -33.30 13.25 8.64
C PRO A 51 -33.70 11.83 9.06
N GLY A 52 -32.95 11.24 9.98
CA GLY A 52 -33.15 9.88 10.48
C GLY A 52 -32.59 8.75 9.60
N MET A 53 -32.04 9.04 8.42
CA MET A 53 -31.37 8.01 7.62
C MET A 53 -30.16 7.44 8.36
N ARG A 54 -30.04 6.12 8.43
CA ARG A 54 -28.85 5.44 8.94
C ARG A 54 -27.82 5.34 7.82
N VAL A 55 -26.72 6.09 7.94
CA VAL A 55 -25.71 6.18 6.87
C VAL A 55 -24.39 5.54 7.29
N GLY A 56 -23.97 4.51 6.55
CA GLY A 56 -22.69 3.84 6.76
C GLY A 56 -21.52 4.60 6.13
N VAL A 57 -20.46 4.84 6.89
CA VAL A 57 -19.20 5.42 6.42
C VAL A 57 -18.14 4.32 6.35
N GLY A 58 -17.84 3.84 5.15
CA GLY A 58 -16.86 2.80 4.89
C GLY A 58 -15.42 3.32 4.97
N VAL A 59 -14.63 2.80 5.90
CA VAL A 59 -13.23 3.24 6.13
C VAL A 59 -12.24 2.09 5.92
N GLY A 60 -11.18 2.37 5.16
CA GLY A 60 -10.17 1.39 4.76
C GLY A 60 -9.07 1.18 5.79
N SER A 61 -8.09 0.37 5.40
CA SER A 61 -6.98 -0.10 6.23
C SER A 61 -5.61 0.41 5.75
N ARG A 62 -5.57 1.62 5.22
CA ARG A 62 -4.36 2.22 4.65
C ARG A 62 -3.94 3.43 5.47
N GLY A 63 -2.62 3.62 5.58
CA GLY A 63 -2.05 4.90 5.98
C GLY A 63 -2.34 5.90 4.87
N ILE A 64 -3.35 6.73 5.08
CA ILE A 64 -3.76 7.82 4.21
C ILE A 64 -3.59 9.09 5.03
N SER A 65 -2.89 10.07 4.48
CA SER A 65 -2.76 11.38 5.11
C SER A 65 -4.14 12.00 5.32
N ASN A 66 -4.34 12.58 6.51
CA ASN A 66 -5.61 13.19 6.91
C ASN A 66 -6.83 12.24 6.95
N LEU A 67 -6.66 10.91 7.05
CA LEU A 67 -7.79 9.97 7.07
C LEU A 67 -8.82 10.31 8.17
N ALA A 68 -8.36 10.47 9.41
CA ALA A 68 -9.24 10.78 10.54
C ALA A 68 -9.98 12.11 10.35
N GLU A 69 -9.32 13.13 9.79
CA GLU A 69 -9.91 14.42 9.47
C GLU A 69 -11.00 14.29 8.38
N ALA A 70 -10.73 13.54 7.32
CA ALA A 70 -11.70 13.27 6.26
C ALA A 70 -12.92 12.50 6.79
N VAL A 71 -12.70 11.47 7.62
CA VAL A 71 -13.78 10.70 8.26
C VAL A 71 -14.63 11.60 9.16
N ALA A 72 -14.00 12.43 10.00
CA ALA A 72 -14.70 13.36 10.87
C ALA A 72 -15.51 14.40 10.08
N ALA A 73 -14.95 14.92 8.98
CA ALA A 73 -15.64 15.88 8.11
C ALA A 73 -16.88 15.26 7.43
N VAL A 74 -16.76 14.04 6.90
CA VAL A 74 -17.89 13.30 6.32
C VAL A 74 -18.98 13.06 7.35
N ILE A 75 -18.63 12.60 8.56
CA ILE A 75 -19.57 12.40 9.66
C ILE A 75 -20.25 13.73 10.05
N GLY A 76 -19.49 14.83 10.05
CA GLY A 76 -20.01 16.17 10.32
C GLY A 76 -21.09 16.59 9.32
N GLU A 77 -20.85 16.45 8.02
CA GLU A 77 -21.85 16.76 6.99
C GLU A 77 -23.09 15.87 7.08
N LEU A 78 -22.90 14.58 7.36
CA LEU A 78 -24.00 13.65 7.59
C LEU A 78 -24.85 14.05 8.81
N LYS A 79 -24.22 14.42 9.93
CA LYS A 79 -24.92 14.92 11.14
C LYS A 79 -25.66 16.23 10.88
N LYS A 80 -25.08 17.17 10.12
CA LYS A 80 -25.74 18.42 9.73
C LYS A 80 -27.01 18.18 8.92
N ALA A 81 -27.04 17.12 8.11
CA ALA A 81 -28.23 16.69 7.37
C ALA A 81 -29.26 15.94 8.24
N GLY A 82 -29.02 15.79 9.54
CA GLY A 82 -29.90 15.09 10.47
C GLY A 82 -29.89 13.58 10.35
N THR A 83 -28.88 13.00 9.69
CA THR A 83 -28.74 11.54 9.56
C THR A 83 -28.14 10.92 10.83
N GLU A 84 -28.16 9.58 10.91
CA GLU A 84 -27.57 8.77 11.97
C GLU A 84 -26.34 8.02 11.42
N PRO A 85 -25.17 8.68 11.31
CA PRO A 85 -23.99 8.06 10.74
C PRO A 85 -23.35 7.03 11.67
N PHE A 86 -22.75 6.01 11.08
CA PHE A 86 -21.92 5.02 11.76
C PHE A 86 -20.77 4.57 10.86
N ILE A 87 -19.68 4.09 11.45
CA ILE A 87 -18.50 3.65 10.69
C ILE A 87 -18.60 2.15 10.40
N ILE A 88 -18.27 1.76 9.17
CA ILE A 88 -18.13 0.36 8.75
C ILE A 88 -16.67 0.15 8.34
N PRO A 89 -15.92 -0.73 9.01
CA PRO A 89 -14.63 -1.19 8.50
C PRO A 89 -14.80 -1.86 7.13
N ALA A 90 -14.19 -1.27 6.09
CA ALA A 90 -14.33 -1.67 4.70
C ALA A 90 -12.97 -2.13 4.16
N MET A 91 -12.44 -3.21 4.72
CA MET A 91 -11.04 -3.61 4.52
C MET A 91 -10.80 -5.07 4.12
N GLY A 92 -11.85 -5.79 3.74
CA GLY A 92 -11.74 -7.18 3.28
C GLY A 92 -11.17 -8.10 4.37
N SER A 93 -10.04 -8.75 4.10
CA SER A 93 -9.34 -9.65 5.04
C SER A 93 -8.28 -8.98 5.93
N HIS A 94 -8.18 -7.65 5.93
CA HIS A 94 -7.26 -6.95 6.83
C HIS A 94 -7.73 -7.05 8.29
N GLY A 95 -6.80 -6.82 9.23
CA GLY A 95 -7.08 -7.01 10.66
C GLY A 95 -7.41 -8.46 11.00
N GLY A 96 -6.73 -9.42 10.37
CA GLY A 96 -6.99 -10.86 10.57
C GLY A 96 -8.38 -11.33 10.11
N ALA A 97 -9.14 -10.50 9.38
CA ALA A 97 -10.54 -10.77 9.03
C ALA A 97 -11.47 -10.95 10.25
N THR A 98 -11.14 -10.35 11.39
CA THR A 98 -11.96 -10.34 12.60
C THR A 98 -12.50 -8.94 12.91
N PRO A 99 -13.68 -8.81 13.55
CA PRO A 99 -14.18 -7.51 13.98
C PRO A 99 -13.17 -6.75 14.84
N GLU A 100 -12.56 -7.42 15.82
CA GLU A 100 -11.61 -6.83 16.78
C GLU A 100 -10.35 -6.33 16.07
N GLY A 101 -9.81 -7.12 15.15
CA GLY A 101 -8.62 -6.74 14.39
C GLY A 101 -8.88 -5.58 13.44
N GLN A 102 -10.07 -5.51 12.82
CA GLN A 102 -10.44 -4.36 11.98
C GLN A 102 -10.64 -3.07 12.80
N VAL A 103 -11.20 -3.17 14.01
CA VAL A 103 -11.29 -2.03 14.95
C VAL A 103 -9.89 -1.57 15.38
N ALA A 104 -8.98 -2.50 15.70
CA ALA A 104 -7.60 -2.17 16.08
C ALA A 104 -6.85 -1.43 14.96
N VAL A 105 -7.04 -1.85 13.70
CA VAL A 105 -6.47 -1.17 12.52
C VAL A 105 -6.99 0.27 12.42
N LEU A 106 -8.31 0.49 12.56
CA LEU A 106 -8.88 1.85 12.53
C LEU A 106 -8.37 2.73 13.67
N ALA A 107 -8.25 2.16 14.88
CA ALA A 107 -7.70 2.86 16.03
C ALA A 107 -6.27 3.34 15.78
N GLY A 108 -5.44 2.53 15.10
CA GLY A 108 -4.10 2.90 14.68
C GLY A 108 -4.03 4.11 13.73
N TYR A 109 -5.14 4.43 13.04
CA TYR A 109 -5.27 5.62 12.19
C TYR A 109 -6.02 6.78 12.86
N GLY A 110 -6.25 6.70 14.17
CA GLY A 110 -7.00 7.73 14.91
C GLY A 110 -8.51 7.68 14.64
N VAL A 111 -9.04 6.59 14.10
CA VAL A 111 -10.47 6.40 13.85
C VAL A 111 -11.05 5.47 14.91
N THR A 112 -11.58 6.08 15.97
CA THR A 112 -12.25 5.40 17.10
C THR A 112 -13.65 5.98 17.32
N GLU A 113 -14.52 5.23 18.00
CA GLU A 113 -15.85 5.73 18.40
C GLU A 113 -15.76 7.03 19.21
N ALA A 114 -14.78 7.11 20.13
CA ALA A 114 -14.54 8.30 20.94
C ALA A 114 -14.13 9.51 20.09
N SER A 115 -13.18 9.33 19.15
CA SER A 115 -12.70 10.43 18.29
C SER A 115 -13.75 10.88 17.27
N MET A 116 -14.65 9.99 16.83
CA MET A 116 -15.60 10.25 15.76
C MET A 116 -17.01 10.59 16.27
N GLY A 117 -17.30 10.26 17.53
CA GLY A 117 -18.59 10.45 18.16
C GLY A 117 -19.72 9.69 17.47
N VAL A 118 -19.42 8.52 16.90
CA VAL A 118 -20.36 7.60 16.22
C VAL A 118 -19.92 6.16 16.45
N PRO A 119 -20.83 5.17 16.41
CA PRO A 119 -20.47 3.78 16.62
C PRO A 119 -19.69 3.19 15.44
N ILE A 120 -18.83 2.21 15.73
CA ILE A 120 -18.15 1.37 14.72
C ILE A 120 -18.87 0.02 14.64
N ARG A 121 -19.42 -0.31 13.48
CA ARG A 121 -20.09 -1.59 13.20
C ARG A 121 -19.15 -2.53 12.45
N ALA A 122 -18.32 -3.25 13.21
CA ALA A 122 -17.24 -4.09 12.68
C ALA A 122 -17.65 -5.52 12.25
N SER A 123 -18.95 -5.83 12.19
CA SER A 123 -19.41 -7.16 11.78
C SER A 123 -18.81 -7.59 10.43
N MET A 124 -18.41 -8.86 10.36
CA MET A 124 -17.89 -9.51 9.16
C MET A 124 -18.98 -10.20 8.33
N GLU A 125 -20.23 -10.20 8.81
CA GLU A 125 -21.35 -10.81 8.12
C GLU A 125 -21.62 -10.16 6.76
N VAL A 126 -21.89 -11.01 5.78
CA VAL A 126 -22.29 -10.64 4.42
C VAL A 126 -23.64 -11.23 4.09
N GLU A 127 -24.34 -10.63 3.14
CA GLU A 127 -25.52 -11.20 2.49
C GLU A 127 -25.41 -11.07 0.96
N PRO A 128 -26.08 -11.94 0.19
CA PRO A 128 -26.10 -11.86 -1.26
C PRO A 128 -26.80 -10.58 -1.74
N LEU A 129 -26.11 -9.78 -2.54
CA LEU A 129 -26.67 -8.58 -3.17
C LEU A 129 -27.28 -8.87 -4.55
N GLY A 130 -26.74 -9.88 -5.24
CA GLY A 130 -27.18 -10.30 -6.57
C GLY A 130 -26.17 -11.22 -7.22
N GLN A 131 -26.30 -11.39 -8.54
CA GLN A 131 -25.37 -12.17 -9.35
C GLN A 131 -24.76 -11.28 -10.44
N ALA A 132 -23.48 -11.47 -10.72
CA ALA A 132 -22.84 -10.95 -11.91
C ALA A 132 -23.33 -11.71 -13.16
N GLU A 133 -23.08 -11.17 -14.36
CA GLU A 133 -23.52 -11.76 -15.64
C GLU A 133 -23.06 -13.22 -15.84
N ASP A 134 -21.96 -13.61 -15.21
CA ASP A 134 -21.42 -14.98 -15.24
C ASP A 134 -21.94 -15.87 -14.10
N GLY A 135 -23.04 -15.49 -13.45
CA GLY A 135 -23.75 -16.29 -12.45
C GLY A 135 -23.10 -16.29 -11.06
N ARG A 136 -21.97 -15.60 -10.88
CA ARG A 136 -21.30 -15.53 -9.57
C ARG A 136 -22.05 -14.61 -8.62
N GLU A 137 -22.22 -15.08 -7.40
CA GLU A 137 -22.85 -14.31 -6.33
C GLU A 137 -21.96 -13.14 -5.89
N VAL A 138 -22.59 -11.98 -5.69
CA VAL A 138 -21.95 -10.77 -5.16
C VAL A 138 -22.33 -10.65 -3.70
N LEU A 139 -21.39 -10.95 -2.81
CA LEU A 139 -21.55 -10.85 -1.36
C LEU A 139 -21.19 -9.45 -0.88
N TRP A 140 -22.00 -8.90 0.02
CA TRP A 140 -21.81 -7.55 0.52
C TRP A 140 -22.16 -7.43 2.00
N SER A 141 -21.56 -6.47 2.70
CA SER A 141 -21.72 -6.31 4.15
C SER A 141 -23.18 -6.17 4.52
N ARG A 142 -23.64 -7.04 5.43
CA ARG A 142 -25.01 -7.01 5.93
C ARG A 142 -25.36 -5.70 6.62
N GLU A 143 -24.42 -5.11 7.35
CA GLU A 143 -24.59 -3.78 7.96
C GLU A 143 -24.75 -2.67 6.91
N ALA A 144 -23.99 -2.73 5.82
CA ALA A 144 -24.08 -1.76 4.74
C ALA A 144 -25.37 -1.92 3.94
N ALA A 145 -25.77 -3.16 3.63
CA ALA A 145 -26.99 -3.48 2.88
C ALA A 145 -28.28 -3.05 3.62
N ARG A 146 -28.26 -3.07 4.96
CA ARG A 146 -29.40 -2.69 5.81
C ARG A 146 -29.35 -1.22 6.29
N SER A 147 -28.48 -0.43 5.69
CA SER A 147 -28.44 1.02 5.90
C SER A 147 -29.26 1.74 4.84
N ASP A 148 -29.61 3.00 5.08
CA ASP A 148 -30.33 3.81 4.10
C ASP A 148 -29.39 4.43 3.06
N GLY A 149 -28.08 4.39 3.31
CA GLY A 149 -27.07 4.97 2.44
C GLY A 149 -25.66 4.65 2.88
N VAL A 150 -24.73 4.55 1.93
CA VAL A 150 -23.32 4.24 2.18
C VAL A 150 -22.42 5.20 1.44
N ILE A 151 -21.43 5.75 2.16
CA ILE A 151 -20.32 6.53 1.63
C ILE A 151 -19.03 5.82 1.98
N VAL A 152 -18.11 5.64 1.03
CA VAL A 152 -16.76 5.10 1.32
C VAL A 152 -15.70 6.18 1.20
N ILE A 153 -14.63 6.08 1.99
CA ILE A 153 -13.51 7.02 1.98
C ILE A 153 -12.24 6.23 1.62
N ASN A 154 -11.51 6.66 0.59
CA ASN A 154 -10.25 6.01 0.25
C ASN A 154 -9.31 6.88 -0.57
N ARG A 155 -8.04 6.50 -0.53
CA ARG A 155 -7.02 6.99 -1.45
C ARG A 155 -7.19 6.37 -2.83
N VAL A 156 -7.23 7.21 -3.85
CA VAL A 156 -7.18 6.81 -5.27
C VAL A 156 -5.73 6.79 -5.73
N LYS A 157 -5.24 5.63 -6.16
CA LYS A 157 -3.88 5.47 -6.72
C LYS A 157 -3.76 4.21 -7.59
N PRO A 158 -2.73 4.09 -8.45
CA PRO A 158 -2.43 2.83 -9.14
C PRO A 158 -2.36 1.62 -8.19
N HIS A 159 -2.88 0.47 -8.63
CA HIS A 159 -2.90 -0.73 -7.80
C HIS A 159 -1.58 -1.52 -7.92
N THR A 160 -1.16 -2.16 -6.83
CA THR A 160 0.07 -2.96 -6.76
C THR A 160 0.00 -4.34 -7.46
N SER A 161 -1.08 -4.66 -8.15
CA SER A 161 -1.29 -6.03 -8.68
C SER A 161 -2.01 -6.04 -10.03
N PHE A 162 -2.48 -4.90 -10.51
CA PHE A 162 -3.15 -4.78 -11.80
C PHE A 162 -3.13 -3.32 -12.24
N SER A 163 -3.33 -3.10 -13.54
CA SER A 163 -3.31 -1.78 -14.16
C SER A 163 -4.57 -1.57 -14.98
N LYS A 164 -5.16 -0.37 -14.84
CA LYS A 164 -6.24 0.22 -15.66
C LYS A 164 -7.57 -0.60 -15.72
N PRO A 165 -8.72 0.05 -15.98
CA PRO A 165 -8.94 1.50 -15.94
C PRO A 165 -8.96 2.05 -14.49
N VAL A 166 -9.19 1.21 -13.49
CA VAL A 166 -9.21 1.58 -12.07
C VAL A 166 -7.98 1.06 -11.32
N GLY A 167 -7.69 1.62 -10.16
CA GLY A 167 -6.59 1.22 -9.28
C GLY A 167 -7.05 0.80 -7.89
N SER A 168 -6.32 1.24 -6.86
CA SER A 168 -6.93 1.40 -5.54
C SER A 168 -7.87 2.60 -5.57
N GLY A 169 -9.00 2.54 -4.86
CA GLY A 169 -9.98 3.63 -4.86
C GLY A 169 -11.29 3.23 -4.20
N LEU A 170 -12.32 4.04 -4.45
CA LEU A 170 -13.70 3.85 -4.01
C LEU A 170 -14.32 2.57 -4.57
N THR A 171 -14.16 2.27 -5.86
CA THR A 171 -14.73 1.06 -6.48
C THR A 171 -14.26 -0.20 -5.75
N LYS A 172 -12.97 -0.26 -5.42
CA LYS A 172 -12.39 -1.35 -4.64
C LYS A 172 -12.94 -1.40 -3.21
N MET A 173 -13.20 -0.26 -2.59
CA MET A 173 -13.83 -0.23 -1.26
C MET A 173 -15.24 -0.80 -1.29
N PHE A 174 -16.02 -0.47 -2.30
CA PHE A 174 -17.37 -1.02 -2.46
C PHE A 174 -17.36 -2.53 -2.66
N VAL A 175 -16.50 -3.04 -3.55
CA VAL A 175 -16.49 -4.47 -3.90
C VAL A 175 -15.72 -5.30 -2.87
N VAL A 176 -14.47 -4.95 -2.61
CA VAL A 176 -13.55 -5.77 -1.78
C VAL A 176 -13.64 -5.36 -0.32
N GLY A 177 -13.71 -4.06 -0.04
CA GLY A 177 -13.76 -3.55 1.32
C GLY A 177 -15.05 -3.96 2.04
N LEU A 178 -16.18 -3.57 1.48
CA LEU A 178 -17.53 -3.88 1.98
C LEU A 178 -18.01 -5.28 1.57
N GLY A 179 -17.31 -5.98 0.67
CA GLY A 179 -17.47 -7.42 0.49
C GLY A 179 -17.00 -8.24 1.71
N LYS A 180 -16.36 -7.60 2.70
CA LYS A 180 -15.79 -8.26 3.89
C LYS A 180 -14.86 -9.42 3.48
N HIS A 181 -14.69 -10.42 4.32
CA HIS A 181 -13.77 -11.52 4.01
C HIS A 181 -14.28 -12.37 2.85
N ASP A 182 -15.55 -12.79 2.90
CA ASP A 182 -16.11 -13.73 1.93
C ASP A 182 -16.25 -13.14 0.53
N GLY A 183 -16.77 -11.91 0.43
CA GLY A 183 -16.84 -11.18 -0.85
C GLY A 183 -15.46 -10.84 -1.41
N ALA A 184 -14.50 -10.48 -0.56
CA ALA A 184 -13.10 -10.34 -1.01
C ALA A 184 -12.54 -11.67 -1.55
N SER A 185 -12.77 -12.79 -0.86
CA SER A 185 -12.31 -14.11 -1.29
C SER A 185 -12.92 -14.53 -2.65
N ALA A 186 -14.22 -14.26 -2.82
CA ALA A 186 -14.95 -14.50 -4.07
C ALA A 186 -14.41 -13.63 -5.23
N TYR A 187 -14.19 -12.33 -4.98
CA TYR A 187 -13.57 -11.43 -5.95
C TYR A 187 -12.19 -11.93 -6.41
N HIS A 188 -11.32 -12.31 -5.49
CA HIS A 188 -9.98 -12.76 -5.88
C HIS A 188 -10.02 -14.10 -6.62
N ALA A 189 -10.93 -15.02 -6.27
CA ALA A 189 -11.14 -16.25 -7.03
C ALA A 189 -11.60 -15.95 -8.47
N ALA A 190 -12.50 -14.97 -8.65
CA ALA A 190 -12.92 -14.47 -9.95
C ALA A 190 -11.77 -13.84 -10.75
N ALA A 191 -10.95 -13.03 -10.09
CA ALA A 191 -9.81 -12.32 -10.68
C ALA A 191 -8.75 -13.26 -11.28
N LEU A 192 -8.58 -14.47 -10.73
CA LEU A 192 -7.65 -15.46 -11.30
C LEU A 192 -8.07 -15.96 -12.70
N ARG A 193 -9.35 -15.85 -13.06
CA ARG A 193 -9.86 -16.29 -14.37
C ARG A 193 -10.08 -15.13 -15.33
N LEU A 194 -10.58 -14.00 -14.83
CA LEU A 194 -10.94 -12.84 -15.65
C LEU A 194 -9.87 -11.74 -15.67
N GLY A 195 -8.91 -11.79 -14.75
CA GLY A 195 -8.09 -10.63 -14.41
C GLY A 195 -8.76 -9.74 -13.37
N TYR A 196 -7.93 -9.07 -12.56
CA TYR A 196 -8.36 -8.27 -11.42
C TYR A 196 -9.25 -7.09 -11.83
N GLY A 197 -8.84 -6.31 -12.83
CA GLY A 197 -9.59 -5.12 -13.26
C GLY A 197 -10.98 -5.47 -13.79
N GLU A 198 -11.07 -6.49 -14.64
CA GLU A 198 -12.34 -6.93 -15.21
C GLU A 198 -13.27 -7.52 -14.14
N ALA A 199 -12.76 -8.39 -13.27
CA ALA A 199 -13.54 -8.94 -12.16
C ALA A 199 -14.07 -7.82 -11.24
N LEU A 200 -13.25 -6.80 -10.95
CA LEU A 200 -13.63 -5.69 -10.10
C LEU A 200 -14.78 -4.89 -10.72
N MET A 201 -14.68 -4.53 -12.01
CA MET A 201 -15.70 -3.74 -12.70
C MET A 201 -17.02 -4.49 -12.85
N ARG A 202 -16.98 -5.80 -13.15
CA ARG A 202 -18.19 -6.64 -13.22
C ARG A 202 -18.95 -6.67 -11.89
N LEU A 203 -18.22 -6.89 -10.78
CA LEU A 203 -18.84 -6.90 -9.45
C LEU A 203 -19.31 -5.50 -9.03
N ALA A 204 -18.56 -4.45 -9.37
CA ALA A 204 -18.94 -3.08 -9.09
C ALA A 204 -20.26 -2.68 -9.78
N GLY A 205 -20.52 -3.17 -11.00
CA GLY A 205 -21.79 -2.94 -11.69
C GLY A 205 -22.99 -3.47 -10.90
N VAL A 206 -22.87 -4.66 -10.30
CA VAL A 206 -23.93 -5.23 -9.44
C VAL A 206 -24.07 -4.41 -8.16
N VAL A 207 -22.96 -4.01 -7.52
CA VAL A 207 -22.99 -3.21 -6.30
C VAL A 207 -23.66 -1.87 -6.54
N LEU A 208 -23.21 -1.10 -7.54
CA LEU A 208 -23.78 0.23 -7.83
C LEU A 208 -25.25 0.17 -8.24
N ALA A 209 -25.72 -0.93 -8.84
CA ALA A 209 -27.11 -1.08 -9.24
C ALA A 209 -28.05 -1.50 -8.10
N ARG A 210 -27.55 -2.11 -7.03
CA ARG A 210 -28.40 -2.80 -6.02
C ARG A 210 -28.15 -2.37 -4.59
N ALA A 211 -26.95 -1.90 -4.26
CA ALA A 211 -26.63 -1.43 -2.93
C ALA A 211 -27.10 0.02 -2.72
N PRO A 212 -27.39 0.43 -1.47
CA PRO A 212 -27.67 1.81 -1.09
C PRO A 212 -26.41 2.69 -1.16
N VAL A 213 -25.75 2.77 -2.32
CA VAL A 213 -24.54 3.60 -2.50
C VAL A 213 -24.95 5.05 -2.74
N LEU A 214 -24.55 5.96 -1.84
CA LEU A 214 -24.71 7.40 -2.03
C LEU A 214 -23.55 7.99 -2.82
N GLY A 215 -22.32 7.55 -2.52
CA GLY A 215 -21.12 8.12 -3.12
C GLY A 215 -19.84 7.73 -2.39
N GLY A 216 -18.76 8.47 -2.61
CA GLY A 216 -17.51 8.28 -1.88
C GLY A 216 -16.61 9.49 -1.88
N VAL A 217 -15.64 9.52 -0.97
CA VAL A 217 -14.65 10.59 -0.85
C VAL A 217 -13.30 10.06 -1.30
N ALA A 218 -12.87 10.52 -2.48
CA ALA A 218 -11.58 10.19 -3.07
C ALA A 218 -10.51 11.16 -2.56
N LEU A 219 -9.46 10.62 -1.96
CA LEU A 219 -8.25 11.35 -1.62
C LEU A 219 -7.15 11.05 -2.63
N VAL A 220 -6.44 12.09 -3.09
CA VAL A 220 -5.22 11.95 -3.89
C VAL A 220 -4.07 12.60 -3.14
N GLU A 221 -2.93 11.91 -3.13
CA GLU A 221 -1.73 12.35 -2.44
C GLU A 221 -0.61 12.63 -3.45
N ASN A 222 0.23 13.62 -3.14
CA ASN A 222 1.41 13.96 -3.93
C ASN A 222 2.59 12.99 -3.65
N GLY A 223 3.75 13.25 -4.26
CA GLY A 223 4.95 12.44 -4.10
C GLY A 223 5.53 12.44 -2.68
N LEU A 224 5.12 13.41 -1.84
CA LEU A 224 5.52 13.54 -0.43
C LEU A 224 4.52 12.86 0.52
N HIS A 225 3.55 12.12 -0.01
CA HIS A 225 2.45 11.50 0.75
C HIS A 225 1.54 12.54 1.43
N GLU A 226 1.37 13.72 0.85
CA GLU A 226 0.49 14.78 1.38
C GLU A 226 -0.80 14.89 0.57
N THR A 227 -1.94 15.12 1.23
CA THR A 227 -3.26 15.21 0.58
C THR A 227 -3.37 16.48 -0.28
N THR A 228 -3.34 16.31 -1.60
CA THR A 228 -3.40 17.40 -2.58
C THR A 228 -4.78 17.54 -3.23
N ARG A 229 -5.62 16.50 -3.13
CA ARG A 229 -7.00 16.57 -3.63
C ARG A 229 -7.93 15.76 -2.75
N VAL A 230 -9.11 16.32 -2.52
CA VAL A 230 -10.25 15.62 -1.91
C VAL A 230 -11.45 15.89 -2.81
N GLU A 231 -12.07 14.82 -3.31
CA GLU A 231 -13.23 14.92 -4.20
C GLU A 231 -14.34 13.99 -3.73
N VAL A 232 -15.49 14.56 -3.43
CA VAL A 232 -16.71 13.81 -3.08
C VAL A 232 -17.44 13.50 -4.37
N LEU A 233 -17.71 12.22 -4.61
CA LEU A 233 -18.32 11.71 -5.85
C LEU A 233 -19.65 11.06 -5.53
N ALA A 234 -20.72 11.47 -6.21
CA ALA A 234 -21.98 10.72 -6.22
C ALA A 234 -21.78 9.36 -6.92
N ALA A 235 -22.62 8.38 -6.59
CA ALA A 235 -22.48 7.00 -7.03
C ALA A 235 -22.30 6.81 -8.55
N ASP A 236 -23.03 7.59 -9.35
CA ASP A 236 -23.02 7.56 -10.81
C ASP A 236 -21.74 8.14 -11.44
N ALA A 237 -21.09 9.09 -10.76
CA ALA A 237 -19.86 9.72 -11.21
C ALA A 237 -18.61 8.85 -10.95
N ILE A 238 -18.67 7.93 -9.98
CA ILE A 238 -17.51 7.16 -9.50
C ILE A 238 -16.78 6.42 -10.64
N PRO A 239 -17.43 5.60 -11.49
CA PRO A 239 -16.71 4.77 -12.46
C PRO A 239 -15.83 5.57 -13.43
N ARG A 240 -16.31 6.74 -13.85
CA ARG A 240 -15.56 7.62 -14.75
C ARG A 240 -14.53 8.43 -13.97
N ARG A 241 -14.94 9.13 -12.92
CA ARG A 241 -14.10 10.13 -12.27
C ARG A 241 -12.96 9.51 -11.46
N GLU A 242 -13.17 8.33 -10.88
CA GLU A 242 -12.10 7.58 -10.21
C GLU A 242 -10.95 7.23 -11.17
N SER A 243 -11.26 6.84 -12.40
CA SER A 243 -10.25 6.52 -13.42
C SER A 243 -9.39 7.75 -13.76
N GLU A 244 -10.02 8.92 -13.91
CA GLU A 244 -9.34 10.19 -14.16
C GLU A 244 -8.44 10.58 -12.97
N LEU A 245 -8.96 10.49 -11.73
CA LEU A 245 -8.20 10.71 -10.50
C LEU A 245 -7.02 9.73 -10.33
N CYS A 246 -7.19 8.47 -10.76
CA CYS A 246 -6.13 7.47 -10.72
C CYS A 246 -4.99 7.82 -11.70
N ALA A 247 -5.31 8.39 -12.86
CA ALA A 247 -4.32 8.89 -13.80
C ALA A 247 -3.58 10.12 -13.26
N GLU A 248 -4.29 11.06 -12.61
CA GLU A 248 -3.69 12.19 -11.90
C GLU A 248 -2.73 11.70 -10.80
N ALA A 249 -3.17 10.77 -9.95
CA ALA A 249 -2.36 10.17 -8.89
C ALA A 249 -1.11 9.45 -9.45
N ALA A 250 -1.23 8.77 -10.59
CA ALA A 250 -0.12 8.09 -11.23
C ALA A 250 1.00 9.04 -11.66
N ALA A 251 0.66 10.27 -12.09
CA ALA A 251 1.63 11.26 -12.53
C ALA A 251 2.46 11.86 -11.38
N MET A 252 1.92 11.84 -10.15
CA MET A 252 2.58 12.37 -8.95
C MET A 252 3.32 11.30 -8.14
N MET A 253 3.05 10.01 -8.43
CA MET A 253 3.59 8.89 -7.65
C MET A 253 5.13 8.84 -7.73
N PRO A 254 5.81 8.70 -6.58
CA PRO A 254 7.27 8.70 -6.56
C PRO A 254 7.82 7.38 -7.13
N SER A 255 8.96 7.46 -7.81
CA SER A 255 9.67 6.30 -8.38
C SER A 255 11.14 6.30 -7.98
N LEU A 256 11.76 5.11 -8.00
CA LEU A 256 13.21 5.01 -7.90
C LEU A 256 13.84 5.63 -9.15
N PRO A 257 14.85 6.52 -9.02
CA PRO A 257 15.34 7.36 -10.12
C PRO A 257 16.45 6.69 -10.94
N PHE A 258 16.45 5.35 -11.00
CA PHE A 258 17.47 4.55 -11.69
C PHE A 258 16.79 3.47 -12.54
N ASP A 259 17.35 3.16 -13.70
CA ASP A 259 16.80 2.13 -14.59
C ASP A 259 17.12 0.71 -14.10
N GLU A 260 18.31 0.53 -13.50
CA GLU A 260 18.83 -0.75 -13.01
C GLU A 260 19.46 -0.57 -11.63
N ILE A 261 19.15 -1.49 -10.72
CA ILE A 261 19.65 -1.56 -9.35
C ILE A 261 20.10 -3.00 -9.07
N ASP A 262 21.32 -3.17 -8.58
CA ASP A 262 21.87 -4.48 -8.24
C ASP A 262 21.30 -4.97 -6.90
N LEU A 263 21.31 -4.10 -5.90
CA LEU A 263 20.77 -4.39 -4.58
C LEU A 263 19.93 -3.20 -4.09
N LEU A 264 18.62 -3.42 -3.93
CA LEU A 264 17.74 -2.53 -3.20
C LEU A 264 17.65 -2.98 -1.75
N ILE A 265 18.10 -2.14 -0.83
CA ILE A 265 17.94 -2.32 0.61
C ILE A 265 16.71 -1.51 1.06
N VAL A 266 15.75 -2.18 1.69
CA VAL A 266 14.51 -1.58 2.19
C VAL A 266 14.50 -1.71 3.71
N ASP A 267 14.53 -0.59 4.43
CA ASP A 267 14.59 -0.60 5.89
C ASP A 267 13.33 -1.22 6.50
N GLN A 268 12.15 -0.91 5.94
CA GLN A 268 10.89 -1.41 6.46
C GLN A 268 9.84 -1.64 5.36
N ILE A 269 9.05 -2.70 5.51
CA ILE A 269 7.84 -2.94 4.72
C ILE A 269 6.59 -2.75 5.57
N GLY A 270 5.45 -2.51 4.94
CA GLY A 270 4.21 -2.53 5.70
C GLY A 270 2.92 -2.31 4.95
N LYS A 271 1.81 -2.75 5.56
CA LYS A 271 0.46 -2.61 4.98
C LYS A 271 0.01 -1.14 4.91
N ASN A 272 0.51 -0.31 5.83
CA ASN A 272 0.35 1.13 5.80
C ASN A 272 1.12 1.77 4.63
N ILE A 273 2.33 1.28 4.33
CA ILE A 273 3.16 1.73 3.20
C ILE A 273 2.48 1.37 1.87
N SER A 274 2.16 0.09 1.66
CA SER A 274 1.51 -0.38 0.44
C SER A 274 0.66 -1.64 0.61
N GLY A 275 -0.18 -1.89 -0.40
CA GLY A 275 -0.97 -3.10 -0.62
C GLY A 275 -0.35 -4.37 -0.07
N THR A 276 0.85 -4.58 -0.61
CA THR A 276 1.71 -5.73 -0.55
C THR A 276 2.89 -5.53 0.39
N GLY A 277 2.90 -4.53 1.27
CA GLY A 277 4.08 -4.23 2.11
C GLY A 277 5.08 -3.28 1.44
N MET A 278 5.38 -3.52 0.16
CA MET A 278 6.14 -2.62 -0.72
C MET A 278 5.29 -2.26 -1.94
N ASP A 279 5.46 -1.06 -2.49
CA ASP A 279 4.82 -0.67 -3.74
C ASP A 279 5.52 -1.30 -4.94
N THR A 280 4.81 -2.23 -5.58
CA THR A 280 5.26 -2.97 -6.77
C THR A 280 5.49 -2.08 -7.99
N ASN A 281 4.84 -0.92 -8.06
CA ASN A 281 5.11 0.08 -9.10
C ASN A 281 6.48 0.74 -8.88
N THR A 282 6.84 1.00 -7.62
CA THR A 282 8.11 1.61 -7.24
C THR A 282 9.29 0.66 -7.45
N ILE A 283 9.15 -0.62 -7.08
CA ILE A 283 10.23 -1.61 -7.17
C ILE A 283 10.28 -2.36 -8.53
N GLY A 284 9.36 -2.06 -9.45
CA GLY A 284 9.31 -2.69 -10.77
C GLY A 284 9.03 -4.20 -10.77
N ARG A 285 8.44 -4.75 -9.69
CA ARG A 285 8.09 -6.18 -9.57
C ARG A 285 6.59 -6.37 -9.64
N TRP A 286 6.12 -7.43 -10.30
CA TRP A 286 4.69 -7.72 -10.29
C TRP A 286 4.24 -8.29 -8.93
N GLY A 287 2.94 -8.19 -8.62
CA GLY A 287 2.33 -8.63 -7.35
C GLY A 287 2.40 -10.13 -7.06
N SER A 288 3.13 -10.94 -7.84
CA SER A 288 3.45 -12.34 -7.55
C SER A 288 4.95 -12.63 -7.55
N GLY A 289 5.79 -11.58 -7.51
CA GLY A 289 7.26 -11.66 -7.50
C GLY A 289 7.91 -11.94 -8.85
N TYR A 290 7.15 -12.41 -9.84
CA TYR A 290 7.65 -12.73 -11.19
C TYR A 290 6.69 -12.20 -12.26
N ARG A 291 7.24 -11.90 -13.43
CA ARG A 291 6.46 -11.57 -14.63
C ARG A 291 5.83 -12.85 -15.16
N LEU A 292 4.52 -13.01 -14.96
CA LEU A 292 3.76 -14.20 -15.40
C LEU A 292 3.15 -14.05 -16.81
N VAL A 293 3.43 -12.94 -17.52
CA VAL A 293 2.88 -12.68 -18.86
C VAL A 293 3.98 -12.24 -19.84
N PRO A 294 4.06 -12.87 -21.04
CA PRO A 294 5.08 -12.57 -22.05
C PRO A 294 5.11 -11.10 -22.51
N ASP A 295 3.96 -10.45 -22.64
CA ASP A 295 3.85 -9.13 -23.30
C ASP A 295 3.84 -7.91 -22.38
N ALA A 296 3.93 -8.09 -21.06
CA ALA A 296 3.90 -6.96 -20.13
C ALA A 296 5.24 -6.18 -20.12
N THR A 297 5.40 -5.10 -20.90
CA THR A 297 6.55 -4.16 -20.93
C THR A 297 7.49 -4.24 -19.71
N VAL A 298 8.81 -4.35 -19.93
CA VAL A 298 9.80 -4.40 -18.82
C VAL A 298 9.56 -3.22 -17.88
N ALA A 299 9.03 -3.47 -16.68
CA ALA A 299 8.82 -2.44 -15.70
C ALA A 299 10.19 -1.97 -15.21
N LYS A 300 10.41 -0.65 -15.22
CA LYS A 300 11.59 -0.03 -14.61
C LYS A 300 11.22 0.44 -13.19
N PRO A 301 12.16 0.39 -12.22
CA PRO A 301 13.51 -0.14 -12.34
C PRO A 301 13.56 -1.67 -12.50
N PHE A 302 14.60 -2.18 -13.13
CA PHE A 302 14.99 -3.59 -12.98
C PHE A 302 15.85 -3.75 -11.72
N ILE A 303 15.44 -4.63 -10.81
CA ILE A 303 16.13 -4.83 -9.53
C ILE A 303 16.56 -6.30 -9.39
N TRP A 304 17.87 -6.55 -9.41
CA TRP A 304 18.43 -7.88 -9.28
C TRP A 304 18.11 -8.52 -7.93
N ARG A 305 18.37 -7.81 -6.83
CA ARG A 305 18.15 -8.30 -5.47
C ARG A 305 17.45 -7.25 -4.61
N ILE A 306 16.49 -7.68 -3.81
CA ILE A 306 15.86 -6.88 -2.77
C ILE A 306 16.17 -7.52 -1.41
N PHE A 307 16.66 -6.71 -0.49
CA PHE A 307 16.85 -7.05 0.92
C PHE A 307 15.92 -6.21 1.79
N VAL A 308 15.03 -6.86 2.55
CA VAL A 308 14.14 -6.19 3.49
C VAL A 308 14.62 -6.38 4.93
N ARG A 309 14.71 -5.30 5.68
CA ARG A 309 15.33 -5.29 7.01
C ARG A 309 14.33 -5.45 8.17
N GLY A 310 13.10 -5.00 8.02
CA GLY A 310 12.11 -4.90 9.08
C GLY A 310 10.70 -4.65 8.57
N MET A 311 9.75 -4.49 9.49
CA MET A 311 8.33 -4.23 9.21
C MET A 311 7.79 -3.16 10.15
N THR A 312 6.86 -2.37 9.64
CA THR A 312 6.20 -1.33 10.42
C THR A 312 5.23 -1.93 11.47
N PRO A 313 5.16 -1.39 12.69
CA PRO A 313 4.18 -1.82 13.69
C PRO A 313 2.73 -1.77 13.20
N GLU A 314 2.38 -0.79 12.36
CA GLU A 314 1.06 -0.57 11.76
C GLU A 314 0.64 -1.69 10.79
N SER A 315 1.55 -2.61 10.48
CA SER A 315 1.22 -3.82 9.71
C SER A 315 0.56 -4.91 10.55
N HIS A 316 0.61 -4.80 11.89
CA HIS A 316 0.07 -5.79 12.83
C HIS A 316 0.55 -7.21 12.48
N GLY A 317 1.86 -7.37 12.24
CA GLY A 317 2.47 -8.66 11.91
C GLY A 317 2.24 -9.15 10.47
N ASN A 318 1.40 -8.47 9.66
CA ASN A 318 1.05 -8.93 8.33
C ASN A 318 2.12 -8.57 7.27
N ALA A 319 3.02 -9.52 7.02
CA ALA A 319 4.13 -9.40 6.07
C ALA A 319 3.82 -9.91 4.65
N ILE A 320 2.59 -9.72 4.13
CA ILE A 320 2.10 -10.35 2.88
C ILE A 320 3.05 -10.31 1.68
N GLY A 321 3.87 -9.26 1.49
CA GLY A 321 4.81 -9.18 0.35
C GLY A 321 6.28 -9.31 0.72
N ILE A 322 6.59 -9.96 1.84
CA ILE A 322 7.98 -10.31 2.17
C ILE A 322 8.64 -11.18 1.08
N GLY A 323 7.87 -12.00 0.38
CA GLY A 323 8.33 -12.83 -0.74
C GLY A 323 8.65 -12.06 -2.02
N LEU A 324 8.47 -10.72 -2.03
CA LEU A 324 9.04 -9.86 -3.07
C LEU A 324 10.54 -9.63 -2.87
N ALA A 325 11.13 -10.06 -1.75
CA ALA A 325 12.56 -9.93 -1.46
C ALA A 325 13.31 -11.25 -1.66
N GLU A 326 14.63 -11.17 -1.88
CA GLU A 326 15.53 -12.33 -1.88
C GLU A 326 16.13 -12.59 -0.50
N ALA A 327 16.32 -11.54 0.30
CA ALA A 327 16.85 -11.61 1.65
C ALA A 327 15.97 -10.88 2.67
N THR A 328 16.02 -11.38 3.91
CA THR A 328 15.46 -10.73 5.09
C THR A 328 16.35 -10.98 6.32
N THR A 329 15.89 -10.53 7.47
CA THR A 329 16.54 -10.76 8.75
C THR A 329 15.71 -11.67 9.66
N ARG A 330 16.36 -12.36 10.60
CA ARG A 330 15.68 -13.17 11.62
C ARG A 330 14.73 -12.36 12.48
N ARG A 331 15.11 -11.11 12.80
CA ARG A 331 14.26 -10.16 13.54
C ARG A 331 12.94 -9.91 12.81
N LEU A 332 12.97 -9.64 11.50
CA LEU A 332 11.74 -9.46 10.74
C LEU A 332 10.89 -10.75 10.73
N LEU A 333 11.49 -11.93 10.58
CA LEU A 333 10.73 -13.18 10.65
C LEU A 333 10.05 -13.38 12.01
N ALA A 334 10.67 -12.96 13.11
CA ALA A 334 10.09 -13.05 14.44
C ALA A 334 8.89 -12.12 14.65
N ASP A 335 8.82 -11.01 13.90
CA ASP A 335 7.71 -10.04 13.98
C ASP A 335 6.48 -10.46 13.14
N ILE A 336 6.56 -11.56 12.38
CA ILE A 336 5.46 -12.01 11.51
C ILE A 336 4.37 -12.69 12.34
N ASP A 337 3.15 -12.17 12.22
CA ASP A 337 1.93 -12.90 12.56
C ASP A 337 1.59 -13.84 11.39
N THR A 338 1.82 -15.14 11.61
CA THR A 338 1.62 -16.15 10.57
C THR A 338 0.15 -16.34 10.21
N GLU A 339 -0.77 -16.14 11.15
CA GLU A 339 -2.21 -16.25 10.90
C GLU A 339 -2.69 -15.07 10.04
N ALA A 340 -2.27 -13.84 10.38
CA ALA A 340 -2.59 -12.66 9.58
C ALA A 340 -1.99 -12.75 8.17
N LEU A 341 -0.75 -13.24 8.05
CA LEU A 341 -0.09 -13.50 6.78
C LEU A 341 -0.87 -14.52 5.95
N HIS A 342 -1.19 -15.69 6.52
CA HIS A 342 -1.88 -16.76 5.80
C HIS A 342 -3.29 -16.37 5.39
N THR A 343 -4.07 -15.78 6.29
CA THR A 343 -5.41 -15.28 5.99
C THR A 343 -5.36 -14.31 4.82
N ASN A 344 -4.49 -13.29 4.86
CA ASN A 344 -4.39 -12.34 3.76
C ASN A 344 -3.92 -12.99 2.44
N SER A 345 -2.97 -13.91 2.50
CA SER A 345 -2.41 -14.61 1.34
C SER A 345 -3.45 -15.48 0.64
N ILE A 346 -4.24 -16.22 1.42
CA ILE A 346 -5.28 -17.11 0.90
C ILE A 346 -6.45 -16.30 0.34
N THR A 347 -6.94 -15.27 1.07
CA THR A 347 -8.02 -14.42 0.57
C THR A 347 -7.62 -13.73 -0.73
N SER A 348 -6.40 -13.17 -0.79
CA SER A 348 -5.92 -12.41 -1.95
C SER A 348 -5.40 -13.28 -3.11
N ARG A 349 -5.35 -14.61 -2.90
CA ARG A 349 -4.76 -15.60 -3.83
C ARG A 349 -3.29 -15.33 -4.17
N SER A 350 -2.59 -14.57 -3.32
CA SER A 350 -1.22 -14.10 -3.53
C SER A 350 -0.19 -14.98 -2.80
N VAL A 351 -0.34 -16.30 -2.86
CA VAL A 351 0.46 -17.26 -2.08
C VAL A 351 1.97 -17.18 -2.34
N LEU A 352 2.37 -16.74 -3.54
CA LEU A 352 3.78 -16.54 -3.87
C LEU A 352 4.41 -15.40 -3.07
N LEU A 353 3.64 -14.39 -2.71
CA LEU A 353 4.12 -13.25 -1.94
C LEU A 353 4.43 -13.62 -0.47
N ALA A 354 3.85 -14.70 0.03
CA ALA A 354 4.08 -15.19 1.39
C ALA A 354 5.34 -16.07 1.53
N LYS A 355 6.05 -16.37 0.44
CA LYS A 355 7.29 -17.15 0.49
C LYS A 355 8.31 -16.40 1.34
N LEU A 356 8.91 -17.10 2.31
CA LEU A 356 9.93 -16.50 3.16
C LEU A 356 11.28 -16.45 2.43
N PRO A 357 11.95 -15.29 2.35
CA PRO A 357 13.27 -15.15 1.76
C PRO A 357 14.37 -15.71 2.68
N MET A 358 15.62 -15.71 2.20
CA MET A 358 16.76 -16.12 3.02
C MET A 358 16.92 -15.18 4.21
N ALA A 359 16.87 -15.72 5.43
CA ALA A 359 16.98 -14.93 6.66
C ALA A 359 18.39 -14.99 7.23
N PHE A 360 18.95 -13.81 7.51
CA PHE A 360 20.29 -13.62 8.09
C PHE A 360 20.19 -13.02 9.50
N GLU A 361 21.26 -13.18 10.31
CA GLU A 361 21.30 -12.62 11.67
C GLU A 361 21.54 -11.11 11.64
N THR A 362 22.35 -10.64 10.69
CA THR A 362 22.78 -9.23 10.59
C THR A 362 22.60 -8.66 9.19
N ASP A 363 22.50 -7.34 9.09
CA ASP A 363 22.43 -6.67 7.78
C ASP A 363 23.69 -6.89 6.95
N ALA A 364 24.86 -6.89 7.60
CA ALA A 364 26.14 -7.14 6.97
C ALA A 364 26.20 -8.53 6.29
N GLU A 365 25.65 -9.56 6.93
CA GLU A 365 25.57 -10.91 6.35
C GLU A 365 24.62 -10.96 5.15
N ALA A 366 23.45 -10.33 5.26
CA ALA A 366 22.47 -10.27 4.17
C ALA A 366 23.04 -9.53 2.95
N ILE A 367 23.64 -8.36 3.15
CA ILE A 367 24.24 -7.56 2.08
C ILE A 367 25.37 -8.35 1.41
N ARG A 368 26.29 -8.97 2.17
CA ARG A 368 27.36 -9.79 1.59
C ARG A 368 26.82 -10.94 0.75
N ALA A 369 25.81 -11.67 1.25
CA ALA A 369 25.21 -12.77 0.52
C ALA A 369 24.51 -12.30 -0.77
N MET A 370 23.81 -11.16 -0.73
CA MET A 370 23.13 -10.62 -1.91
C MET A 370 24.12 -10.15 -2.96
N MET A 371 25.16 -9.43 -2.55
CA MET A 371 26.26 -9.00 -3.41
C MET A 371 26.98 -10.18 -4.07
N ALA A 372 27.30 -11.23 -3.31
CA ALA A 372 27.94 -12.44 -3.83
C ALA A 372 27.07 -13.23 -4.83
N SER A 373 25.77 -12.95 -4.88
CA SER A 373 24.83 -13.59 -5.81
C SER A 373 24.62 -12.80 -7.12
N LEU A 374 25.27 -11.65 -7.27
CA LEU A 374 25.20 -10.81 -8.46
C LEU A 374 26.14 -11.33 -9.56
N PRO A 375 25.91 -10.95 -10.84
CA PRO A 375 26.83 -11.28 -11.93
C PRO A 375 28.25 -10.75 -11.72
N ASP A 376 28.39 -9.55 -11.15
CA ASP A 376 29.65 -8.97 -10.69
C ASP A 376 29.51 -8.63 -9.20
N ALA A 377 30.35 -9.23 -8.36
CA ALA A 377 30.33 -9.05 -6.92
C ALA A 377 31.28 -7.93 -6.43
N ASP A 378 31.94 -7.21 -7.35
CA ASP A 378 32.83 -6.09 -7.04
C ASP A 378 32.06 -4.94 -6.34
N PRO A 379 32.32 -4.67 -5.04
CA PRO A 379 31.61 -3.63 -4.31
C PRO A 379 31.81 -2.22 -4.88
N ALA A 380 32.91 -1.97 -5.60
CA ALA A 380 33.17 -0.66 -6.22
C ALA A 380 32.26 -0.38 -7.42
N LYS A 381 31.73 -1.42 -8.08
CA LYS A 381 30.86 -1.30 -9.25
C LYS A 381 29.38 -1.47 -8.93
N ALA A 382 29.08 -2.07 -7.79
CA ALA A 382 27.71 -2.43 -7.44
C ALA A 382 26.81 -1.21 -7.29
N ARG A 383 25.66 -1.26 -7.95
CA ARG A 383 24.59 -0.25 -7.96
C ARG A 383 23.64 -0.52 -6.81
N VAL A 384 24.04 -0.07 -5.61
CA VAL A 384 23.27 -0.28 -4.39
C VAL A 384 22.44 0.96 -4.11
N VAL A 385 21.14 0.75 -3.85
CA VAL A 385 20.22 1.80 -3.42
C VAL A 385 19.58 1.34 -2.11
N ARG A 386 19.51 2.24 -1.15
CA ARG A 386 18.85 2.02 0.11
C ARG A 386 17.77 3.07 0.32
N ILE A 387 16.59 2.59 0.71
CA ILE A 387 15.41 3.39 1.00
C ILE A 387 14.88 3.05 2.38
N ARG A 388 14.19 4.00 3.00
CA ARG A 388 13.43 3.73 4.22
C ARG A 388 12.28 2.76 3.90
N ASP A 389 11.43 3.15 2.96
CA ASP A 389 10.33 2.37 2.43
C ASP A 389 9.92 2.89 1.05
N THR A 390 9.01 2.19 0.37
CA THR A 390 8.56 2.58 -0.98
C THR A 390 7.56 3.75 -0.99
N LEU A 391 7.12 4.23 0.17
CA LEU A 391 6.23 5.39 0.27
C LEU A 391 7.05 6.69 0.40
N SER A 392 8.21 6.62 1.05
CA SER A 392 9.06 7.76 1.41
C SER A 392 10.36 7.73 0.60
N LEU A 393 10.36 8.32 -0.60
CA LEU A 393 11.52 8.32 -1.51
C LEU A 393 12.28 9.66 -1.58
N GLY A 394 12.00 10.60 -0.67
CA GLY A 394 12.62 11.92 -0.69
C GLY A 394 14.11 11.91 -0.37
N THR A 395 14.56 10.90 0.38
CA THR A 395 15.97 10.67 0.71
C THR A 395 16.34 9.22 0.41
N LEU A 396 17.42 9.04 -0.35
CA LEU A 396 18.00 7.75 -0.70
C LEU A 396 19.44 7.71 -0.19
N GLU A 397 19.96 6.51 0.09
CA GLU A 397 21.40 6.28 0.21
C GLU A 397 21.83 5.40 -0.96
N VAL A 398 22.81 5.85 -1.75
CA VAL A 398 23.19 5.20 -3.01
C VAL A 398 24.69 4.95 -3.04
N SER A 399 25.13 3.91 -3.76
CA SER A 399 26.54 3.61 -3.91
C SER A 399 27.27 4.60 -4.81
N ALA A 400 28.59 4.71 -4.62
CA ALA A 400 29.48 5.54 -5.45
C ALA A 400 29.39 5.22 -6.95
N ALA A 401 29.04 3.97 -7.31
CA ALA A 401 28.81 3.55 -8.70
C ALA A 401 27.68 4.34 -9.40
N LEU A 402 26.74 4.91 -8.63
CA LEU A 402 25.62 5.71 -9.15
C LEU A 402 25.93 7.21 -9.20
N ALA A 403 27.14 7.66 -8.83
CA ALA A 403 27.46 9.09 -8.71
C ALA A 403 27.31 9.88 -10.01
N ALA A 404 27.69 9.30 -11.16
CA ALA A 404 27.56 9.96 -12.46
C ALA A 404 26.07 10.14 -12.86
N GLU A 405 25.23 9.12 -12.61
CA GLU A 405 23.79 9.20 -12.85
C GLU A 405 23.12 10.22 -11.92
N VAL A 406 23.49 10.24 -10.65
CA VAL A 406 23.02 11.24 -9.69
C VAL A 406 23.37 12.66 -10.16
N ALA A 407 24.60 12.89 -10.60
CA ALA A 407 25.03 14.19 -11.09
C ALA A 407 24.30 14.63 -12.38
N ALA A 408 23.90 13.67 -13.23
CA ALA A 408 23.18 13.93 -14.48
C ALA A 408 21.66 14.07 -14.28
N HIS A 409 21.09 13.55 -13.19
CA HIS A 409 19.64 13.50 -12.98
C HIS A 409 19.11 14.81 -12.36
N PRO A 410 18.23 15.57 -13.04
CA PRO A 410 17.83 16.93 -12.61
C PRO A 410 17.00 16.97 -11.32
N ALA A 411 16.44 15.83 -10.90
CA ALA A 411 15.70 15.69 -9.65
C ALA A 411 16.56 15.22 -8.48
N LEU A 412 17.84 14.89 -8.67
CA LEU A 412 18.70 14.36 -7.60
C LEU A 412 19.71 15.41 -7.15
N GLN A 413 19.87 15.51 -5.85
CA GLN A 413 20.86 16.38 -5.21
C GLN A 413 21.71 15.55 -4.24
N PRO A 414 23.04 15.41 -4.47
CA PRO A 414 23.90 14.75 -3.50
C PRO A 414 23.98 15.58 -2.21
N LEU A 415 23.92 14.90 -1.06
CA LEU A 415 23.97 15.52 0.27
C LEU A 415 25.33 15.37 0.96
N GLY A 416 26.31 14.76 0.28
CA GLY A 416 27.65 14.52 0.81
C GLY A 416 28.51 13.73 -0.17
N GLN A 417 29.74 13.43 0.26
CA GLN A 417 30.66 12.57 -0.47
C GLN A 417 30.43 11.09 -0.12
N ALA A 418 30.90 10.20 -0.99
CA ALA A 418 30.89 8.77 -0.73
C ALA A 418 31.73 8.43 0.51
N GLN A 419 31.17 7.61 1.40
CA GLN A 419 31.79 7.15 2.64
C GLN A 419 31.52 5.65 2.81
N PRO A 420 32.32 4.93 3.62
CA PRO A 420 32.02 3.55 3.95
C PRO A 420 30.61 3.41 4.56
N MET A 421 29.91 2.34 4.18
CA MET A 421 28.61 2.00 4.76
C MET A 421 28.72 1.82 6.29
N LEU A 422 27.90 2.55 7.04
CA LEU A 422 27.98 2.58 8.50
C LEU A 422 27.19 1.41 9.13
N LEU A 423 27.93 0.42 9.62
CA LEU A 423 27.40 -0.70 10.40
C LEU A 423 27.73 -0.51 11.88
N ASP A 424 26.79 -0.85 12.76
CA ASP A 424 27.02 -0.88 14.21
C ASP A 424 27.90 -2.07 14.63
N GLY A 425 28.23 -2.15 15.94
CA GLY A 425 29.04 -3.23 16.48
C GLY A 425 28.41 -4.63 16.36
N ALA A 426 27.12 -4.72 16.07
CA ALA A 426 26.39 -5.97 15.79
C ALA A 426 26.27 -6.25 14.29
N GLY A 427 26.84 -5.41 13.42
CA GLY A 427 26.79 -5.58 11.96
C GLY A 427 25.46 -5.15 11.33
N ASN A 428 24.72 -4.24 11.95
CA ASN A 428 23.46 -3.73 11.42
C ASN A 428 23.56 -2.26 11.00
N LEU A 429 22.77 -1.87 9.99
CA LEU A 429 22.69 -0.49 9.54
C LEU A 429 21.87 0.35 10.53
N ALA A 430 22.30 1.58 10.82
CA ALA A 430 21.42 2.54 11.50
C ALA A 430 20.23 2.90 10.58
N ALA A 431 19.04 3.17 11.12
CA ALA A 431 17.87 3.54 10.31
C ALA A 431 18.16 4.73 9.36
N LEU A 432 17.68 4.65 8.12
CA LEU A 432 17.82 5.74 7.16
C LEU A 432 16.93 6.90 7.62
N SER A 433 17.56 7.98 8.07
CA SER A 433 16.84 9.18 8.51
C SER A 433 16.58 10.11 7.34
N ASP A 434 15.37 10.67 7.29
CA ASP A 434 14.95 11.63 6.26
C ASP A 434 15.69 13.00 6.37
N GLY A 435 16.53 13.18 7.40
CA GLY A 435 17.34 14.37 7.59
C GLY A 435 16.53 15.64 7.84
N LYS A 436 15.30 15.50 8.35
CA LYS A 436 14.52 16.61 8.93
C LYS A 436 14.99 16.91 10.34
#